data_AF-A0A8J6PFL1-F1
#
_entry.id   AF-A0A8J6PFL1-F1
#
_cell.length_a   1.000
_cell.length_b   1.000
_cell.length_c   1.000
_cell.angle_alpha   90.00
_cell.angle_beta   90.00
_cell.angle_gamma   90.00
#
_symmetry.space_group_name_H-M   'P 1'
#
loop_
_entity.id
_entity.type
_entity.pdbx_description
1 polymer ?
#
loop_
_entity_poly.entity_id
_entity_poly.type
_entity_poly.pdbx_seq_one_letter_code
_entity_poly.pdbx_strand_id
1 'polypeptide(L)'
;AEGTIFGVFPDKNSLIVAALVRALDPQPTLDAITAIDPTLDLRRRLVQAAELIHERFTGNAPLLAAARRLMTSGGGDRAAAQCMAESRQRLLGVLTKVIEPSAGELRRSPAATARLMLLYCGANTFGPYGDPEVNGEEMVSLLLDGLLIVNPDDESMVIPTRKTDKC
;
A
#
# COMPACT_ATOMS: atom_id res chain seq x y z
N ALA A 1 34.57 -10.42 -30.37
CA ALA A 1 33.78 -10.99 -29.26
C ALA A 1 33.26 -9.84 -28.43
N GLU A 2 32.01 -9.43 -28.68
CA GLU A 2 31.28 -8.46 -27.86
C GLU A 2 30.88 -9.11 -26.54
N GLY A 3 31.39 -8.60 -25.43
CA GLY A 3 31.06 -9.06 -24.09
C GLY A 3 31.03 -7.88 -23.13
N THR A 4 29.90 -7.17 -23.03
CA THR A 4 29.76 -6.00 -22.15
C THR A 4 28.54 -6.05 -21.22
N ILE A 5 27.62 -7.01 -21.38
CA ILE A 5 26.51 -7.19 -20.43
C ILE A 5 26.89 -7.97 -19.17
N PHE A 6 27.91 -8.85 -19.23
CA PHE A 6 28.35 -9.67 -18.09
C PHE A 6 29.47 -9.04 -17.25
N GLY A 7 29.88 -7.80 -17.53
CA GLY A 7 30.96 -7.12 -16.78
C GLY A 7 30.49 -6.29 -15.59
N VAL A 8 29.19 -5.98 -15.49
CA VAL A 8 28.64 -5.05 -14.49
C VAL A 8 27.95 -5.79 -13.33
N PHE A 9 27.52 -7.04 -13.55
CA PHE A 9 26.85 -7.86 -12.54
C PHE A 9 27.67 -9.11 -12.24
N PRO A 10 27.94 -9.42 -10.95
CA PRO A 10 28.78 -10.53 -10.57
C PRO A 10 28.14 -11.90 -10.86
N ASP A 11 26.81 -11.98 -10.92
CA ASP A 11 26.07 -13.19 -11.27
C ASP A 11 24.66 -12.90 -11.84
N LYS A 12 23.99 -13.97 -12.30
CA LYS A 12 22.63 -13.92 -12.85
C LYS A 12 21.59 -13.43 -11.83
N ASN A 13 21.74 -13.76 -10.54
CA ASN A 13 20.79 -13.35 -9.51
C ASN A 13 20.87 -11.83 -9.30
N SER A 14 22.07 -11.27 -9.32
CA SER A 14 22.34 -9.83 -9.20
C SER A 14 21.67 -9.03 -10.31
N LEU A 15 21.69 -9.55 -11.55
CA LEU A 15 20.96 -8.94 -12.68
C LEU A 15 19.43 -9.00 -12.48
N ILE A 16 18.89 -10.13 -12.02
CA ILE A 16 17.46 -10.29 -11.77
C ILE A 16 17.00 -9.35 -10.65
N VAL A 17 17.77 -9.22 -9.58
CA VAL A 17 17.48 -8.31 -8.47
C VAL A 17 17.52 -6.86 -8.94
N ALA A 18 18.55 -6.46 -9.70
CA ALA A 18 18.61 -5.10 -10.24
C ALA A 18 17.42 -4.78 -11.17
N ALA A 19 17.00 -5.74 -12.00
CA ALA A 19 15.82 -5.60 -12.85
C ALA A 19 14.53 -5.46 -12.02
N LEU A 20 14.37 -6.27 -10.96
CA LEU A 20 13.22 -6.18 -10.05
C LEU A 20 13.20 -4.85 -9.28
N VAL A 21 14.35 -4.38 -8.79
CA VAL A 21 14.48 -3.09 -8.10
C VAL A 21 14.02 -1.95 -9.01
N ARG A 22 14.47 -1.96 -10.27
CA ARG A 22 14.06 -0.95 -11.25
C ARG A 22 12.58 -1.05 -11.60
N ALA A 23 12.06 -2.25 -11.79
CA ALA A 23 10.66 -2.45 -12.16
C ALA A 23 9.69 -2.13 -11.02
N LEU A 24 10.12 -2.31 -9.76
CA LEU A 24 9.33 -2.06 -8.56
C LEU A 24 9.61 -0.68 -7.92
N ASP A 25 10.25 0.22 -8.67
CA ASP A 25 10.56 1.57 -8.21
C ASP A 25 9.29 2.25 -7.67
N PRO A 26 9.25 2.62 -6.38
CA PRO A 26 8.08 3.27 -5.81
C PRO A 26 7.93 4.73 -6.24
N GLN A 27 8.95 5.36 -6.84
CA GLN A 27 8.97 6.80 -7.09
C GLN A 27 7.70 7.35 -7.76
N PRO A 28 7.16 6.74 -8.85
CA PRO A 28 5.96 7.26 -9.48
C PRO A 28 4.74 7.30 -8.54
N THR A 29 4.58 6.25 -7.72
CA THR A 29 3.51 6.21 -6.71
C THR A 29 3.75 7.22 -5.59
N LEU A 30 4.99 7.42 -5.16
CA LEU A 30 5.33 8.42 -4.13
C LEU A 30 5.01 9.85 -4.60
N ASP A 31 5.34 10.15 -5.86
CA ASP A 31 5.07 11.44 -6.48
C ASP A 31 3.55 11.68 -6.59
N ALA A 32 2.80 10.67 -7.05
CA ALA A 32 1.35 10.73 -7.14
C ALA A 32 0.68 10.95 -5.78
N ILE A 33 1.11 10.22 -4.73
CA ILE A 33 0.57 10.42 -3.37
C ILE A 33 0.91 11.81 -2.84
N THR A 34 2.11 12.32 -3.14
CA THR A 34 2.53 13.66 -2.71
C THR A 34 1.75 14.77 -3.42
N ALA A 35 1.24 14.50 -4.63
CA ALA A 35 0.45 15.43 -5.43
C ALA A 35 -1.04 15.49 -5.04
N ILE A 36 -1.50 14.66 -4.09
CA ILE A 36 -2.87 14.70 -3.57
C ILE A 36 -3.16 16.10 -3.01
N ASP A 37 -4.28 16.68 -3.43
CA ASP A 37 -4.69 18.02 -3.01
C ASP A 37 -4.90 18.08 -1.47
N PRO A 38 -4.11 18.89 -0.75
CA PRO A 38 -4.18 18.96 0.71
C PRO A 38 -5.43 19.69 1.21
N THR A 39 -6.19 20.36 0.35
CA THR A 39 -7.43 21.07 0.70
C THR A 39 -8.63 20.14 0.79
N LEU A 40 -8.51 18.91 0.28
CA LEU A 40 -9.54 17.88 0.38
C LEU A 40 -9.74 17.40 1.83
N ASP A 41 -10.97 16.99 2.14
CA ASP A 41 -11.26 16.30 3.39
C ASP A 41 -10.45 14.99 3.53
N LEU A 42 -10.34 14.50 4.76
CA LEU A 42 -9.56 13.30 5.07
C LEU A 42 -10.00 12.08 4.25
N ARG A 43 -11.31 11.89 4.09
CA ARG A 43 -11.86 10.73 3.37
C ARG A 43 -11.43 10.76 1.91
N ARG A 44 -11.60 11.88 1.21
CA ARG A 44 -11.19 12.03 -0.20
C ARG A 44 -9.68 11.86 -0.39
N ARG A 45 -8.86 12.42 0.49
CA ARG A 45 -7.40 12.21 0.46
C ARG A 45 -7.04 10.73 0.59
N LEU A 46 -7.70 10.01 1.50
CA LEU A 46 -7.46 8.60 1.73
C LEU A 46 -7.95 7.71 0.60
N VAL A 47 -9.07 8.04 -0.05
CA VAL A 47 -9.56 7.30 -1.23
C VAL A 47 -8.52 7.37 -2.34
N GLN A 48 -8.06 8.58 -2.70
CA GLN A 48 -7.03 8.74 -3.74
C GLN A 48 -5.74 8.00 -3.39
N ALA A 49 -5.29 8.08 -2.13
CA ALA A 49 -4.11 7.34 -1.69
C ALA A 49 -4.31 5.81 -1.74
N ALA A 50 -5.51 5.32 -1.42
CA ALA A 50 -5.86 3.89 -1.47
C ALA A 50 -5.80 3.37 -2.91
N GLU A 51 -6.38 4.11 -3.85
CA GLU A 51 -6.39 3.79 -5.28
C GLU A 51 -4.96 3.71 -5.81
N LEU A 52 -4.12 4.71 -5.56
CA LEU A 52 -2.71 4.73 -5.99
C LEU A 52 -1.90 3.54 -5.44
N ILE A 53 -2.14 3.16 -4.17
CA ILE A 53 -1.46 2.00 -3.56
C ILE A 53 -1.99 0.70 -4.16
N HIS A 54 -3.31 0.60 -4.35
CA HIS A 54 -3.95 -0.56 -4.93
C HIS A 54 -3.46 -0.79 -6.37
N GLU A 55 -3.49 0.23 -7.22
CA GLU A 55 -2.95 0.22 -8.59
C GLU A 55 -1.49 -0.21 -8.61
N ARG A 56 -0.66 0.32 -7.69
CA ARG A 56 0.74 -0.10 -7.57
C ARG A 56 0.83 -1.59 -7.28
N PHE A 57 0.02 -2.11 -6.36
CA PHE A 57 0.10 -3.51 -5.95
C PHE A 57 -0.44 -4.46 -7.00
N THR A 58 -1.57 -4.15 -7.63
CA THR A 58 -2.17 -4.98 -8.68
C THR A 58 -1.34 -4.93 -9.96
N GLY A 59 -0.92 -3.75 -10.41
CA GLY A 59 -0.09 -3.57 -11.61
C GLY A 59 1.27 -4.25 -11.50
N ASN A 60 1.81 -4.36 -10.28
CA ASN A 60 3.09 -5.04 -10.02
C ASN A 60 2.93 -6.42 -9.37
N ALA A 61 1.73 -7.00 -9.33
CA ALA A 61 1.48 -8.19 -8.53
C ALA A 61 2.40 -9.39 -8.88
N PRO A 62 2.62 -9.72 -10.17
CA PRO A 62 3.54 -10.81 -10.53
C PRO A 62 4.99 -10.54 -10.10
N LEU A 63 5.44 -9.29 -10.24
CA LEU A 63 6.80 -8.87 -9.89
C LEU A 63 7.01 -8.85 -8.37
N LEU A 64 6.02 -8.37 -7.61
CA LEU A 64 6.04 -8.39 -6.15
C LEU A 64 6.00 -9.82 -5.61
N ALA A 65 5.24 -10.72 -6.24
CA ALA A 65 5.24 -12.14 -5.91
C ALA A 65 6.60 -12.79 -6.20
N ALA A 66 7.22 -12.50 -7.34
CA ALA A 66 8.56 -12.98 -7.68
C ALA A 66 9.62 -12.46 -6.69
N ALA A 67 9.61 -11.16 -6.39
CA ALA A 67 10.49 -10.56 -5.39
C ALA A 67 10.30 -11.20 -4.01
N ARG A 68 9.05 -11.47 -3.60
CA ARG A 68 8.76 -12.16 -2.33
C ARG A 68 9.35 -13.56 -2.28
N ARG A 69 9.23 -14.35 -3.36
CA ARG A 69 9.83 -15.69 -3.44
C ARG A 69 11.35 -15.64 -3.28
N LEU A 70 12.02 -14.69 -3.95
CA LEU A 70 13.46 -14.50 -3.83
C LEU A 70 13.91 -14.10 -2.43
N MET A 71 13.09 -13.36 -1.68
CA MET A 71 13.37 -13.03 -0.27
C MET A 71 13.21 -14.23 0.65
N THR A 72 12.24 -15.11 0.39
CA THR A 72 11.89 -16.23 1.28
C THR A 72 12.61 -17.55 0.96
N SER A 73 13.18 -17.69 -0.23
CA SER A 73 13.98 -18.88 -0.58
C SER A 73 15.23 -18.98 0.30
N GLY A 74 15.65 -20.21 0.65
CA GLY A 74 16.83 -20.46 1.48
C GLY A 74 18.09 -19.84 0.86
N GLY A 75 18.55 -18.73 1.45
CA GLY A 75 19.59 -17.86 0.87
C GLY A 75 19.09 -16.49 0.41
N GLY A 76 17.93 -16.05 0.89
CA GLY A 76 17.24 -14.83 0.47
C GLY A 76 18.16 -13.63 0.22
N ASP A 77 18.00 -13.02 -0.95
CA ASP A 77 18.85 -11.92 -1.37
C ASP A 77 18.62 -10.71 -0.45
N ARG A 78 19.64 -10.38 0.36
CA ARG A 78 19.58 -9.29 1.34
C ARG A 78 19.38 -7.92 0.68
N ALA A 79 19.90 -7.71 -0.53
CA ALA A 79 19.73 -6.47 -1.26
C ALA A 79 18.30 -6.31 -1.75
N ALA A 80 17.69 -7.39 -2.26
CA ALA A 80 16.27 -7.39 -2.62
C ALA A 80 15.37 -7.11 -1.39
N ALA A 81 15.66 -7.77 -0.26
CA ALA A 81 14.92 -7.56 0.98
C ALA A 81 15.02 -6.12 1.51
N GLN A 82 16.23 -5.55 1.47
CA GLN A 82 16.49 -4.17 1.88
C GLN A 82 15.76 -3.17 0.99
N CYS A 83 15.83 -3.32 -0.33
CA CYS A 83 15.13 -2.45 -1.27
C CYS A 83 13.61 -2.48 -1.06
N MET A 84 13.03 -3.67 -0.87
CA MET A 84 11.60 -3.80 -0.56
C MET A 84 11.24 -3.15 0.78
N ALA A 85 12.11 -3.22 1.79
CA ALA A 85 11.90 -2.55 3.06
C ALA A 85 11.96 -1.02 2.93
N GLU A 86 12.93 -0.49 2.19
CA GLU A 86 13.05 0.94 1.90
C GLU A 86 11.84 1.46 1.12
N SER A 87 11.39 0.73 0.10
CA SER A 87 10.18 1.06 -0.66
C SER A 87 8.96 1.18 0.25
N ARG A 88 8.75 0.20 1.15
CA ARG A 88 7.67 0.24 2.14
C ARG A 88 7.80 1.42 3.12
N GLN A 89 9.00 1.72 3.59
CA GLN A 89 9.24 2.85 4.49
C GLN A 89 8.95 4.19 3.83
N ARG A 90 9.32 4.35 2.56
CA ARG A 90 9.03 5.57 1.79
C ARG A 90 7.53 5.76 1.56
N LEU A 91 6.82 4.69 1.18
CA LEU A 91 5.36 4.70 1.05
C LEU A 91 4.67 5.07 2.37
N LEU A 92 5.12 4.47 3.47
CA LEU A 92 4.62 4.80 4.80
C LEU A 92 4.84 6.28 5.14
N GLY A 93 6.02 6.83 4.81
CA GLY A 93 6.36 8.21 5.05
C GLY A 93 5.46 9.20 4.31
N VAL A 94 5.25 9.02 3.01
CA VAL A 94 4.37 9.93 2.23
C VAL A 94 2.91 9.80 2.67
N LEU A 95 2.44 8.59 2.94
CA LEU A 95 1.06 8.36 3.39
C LEU A 95 0.80 8.98 4.77
N THR A 96 1.79 8.91 5.66
CA THR A 96 1.71 9.57 6.97
C THR A 96 1.52 11.09 6.81
N LYS A 97 2.26 11.73 5.89
CA LYS A 97 2.11 13.16 5.60
C LYS A 97 0.74 13.52 5.04
N VAL A 98 0.15 12.65 4.20
CA VAL A 98 -1.22 12.84 3.71
C VAL A 98 -2.22 12.86 4.86
N ILE A 99 -1.99 12.07 5.92
CA ILE A 99 -2.92 11.93 7.04
C ILE A 99 -2.71 12.99 8.13
N GLU A 100 -1.47 13.45 8.33
CA GLU A 100 -1.04 14.31 9.43
C GLU A 100 -1.93 15.56 9.67
N PRO A 101 -2.42 16.29 8.65
CA PRO A 101 -3.30 17.45 8.85
C PRO A 101 -4.61 17.13 9.61
N SER A 102 -5.07 15.88 9.56
CA SER A 102 -6.30 15.40 10.19
C SER A 102 -6.04 14.50 11.40
N ALA A 103 -4.86 14.59 12.02
CA ALA A 103 -4.51 13.78 13.19
C ALA A 103 -5.55 13.89 14.34
N GLY A 104 -6.17 15.07 14.50
CA GLY A 104 -7.19 15.31 15.52
C GLY A 104 -8.51 14.57 15.30
N GLU A 105 -8.75 14.04 14.10
CA GLU A 105 -9.96 13.27 13.76
C GLU A 105 -9.80 11.76 14.05
N LEU A 106 -8.58 11.31 14.37
CA LEU A 106 -8.21 9.89 14.39
C LEU A 106 -7.99 9.35 15.81
N ARG A 107 -8.49 8.13 16.06
CA ARG A 107 -8.21 7.36 17.30
C ARG A 107 -6.77 6.86 17.38
N ARG A 108 -6.08 6.79 16.25
CA ARG A 108 -4.71 6.28 16.10
C ARG A 108 -3.84 7.37 15.49
N SER A 109 -2.54 7.33 15.76
CA SER A 109 -1.61 8.27 15.14
C SER A 109 -1.63 8.16 13.61
N PRO A 110 -1.34 9.24 12.86
CA PRO A 110 -1.26 9.21 11.39
C PRO A 110 -0.40 8.06 10.85
N ALA A 111 0.76 7.81 11.47
CA ALA A 111 1.65 6.72 11.09
C ALA A 111 1.05 5.33 11.34
N ALA A 112 0.25 5.16 12.40
CA ALA A 112 -0.44 3.90 12.67
C ALA A 112 -1.57 3.66 11.65
N THR A 113 -2.34 4.70 11.31
CA THR A 113 -3.36 4.65 10.25
C THR A 113 -2.74 4.31 8.90
N ALA A 114 -1.63 4.96 8.52
CA ALA A 114 -0.89 4.66 7.31
C ALA A 114 -0.41 3.20 7.25
N ARG A 115 0.08 2.65 8.37
CA ARG A 115 0.48 1.23 8.47
C ARG A 115 -0.69 0.29 8.26
N LEU A 116 -1.85 0.56 8.86
CA LEU A 116 -3.05 -0.26 8.72
C LEU A 116 -3.54 -0.27 7.27
N MET A 117 -3.50 0.88 6.60
CA MET A 117 -3.88 1.02 5.21
C MET A 117 -2.95 0.21 4.28
N LEU A 118 -1.62 0.33 4.45
CA LEU A 118 -0.65 -0.48 3.69
C LEU A 118 -0.79 -1.98 3.97
N LEU A 119 -1.07 -2.35 5.23
CA LEU A 119 -1.32 -3.74 5.62
C LEU A 119 -2.55 -4.28 4.90
N TYR A 120 -3.66 -3.54 4.92
CA TYR A 120 -4.90 -3.94 4.25
C TYR A 120 -4.68 -4.08 2.74
N CYS A 121 -4.11 -3.07 2.07
CA CYS A 121 -3.81 -3.13 0.64
C CYS A 121 -2.97 -4.38 0.31
N GLY A 122 -1.93 -4.64 1.09
CA GLY A 122 -1.05 -5.78 0.86
C GLY A 122 -1.72 -7.13 1.12
N ALA A 123 -2.54 -7.23 2.17
CA ALA A 123 -3.32 -8.43 2.46
C ALA A 123 -4.40 -8.67 1.41
N ASN A 124 -5.03 -7.61 0.90
CA ASN A 124 -6.04 -7.73 -0.14
C ASN A 124 -5.44 -8.21 -1.48
N THR A 125 -4.29 -7.67 -1.87
CA THR A 125 -3.66 -8.07 -3.14
C THR A 125 -2.94 -9.41 -3.07
N PHE A 126 -2.32 -9.76 -1.93
CA PHE A 126 -1.40 -10.90 -1.86
C PHE A 126 -1.81 -12.00 -0.86
N GLY A 127 -2.85 -11.77 -0.06
CA GLY A 127 -3.30 -12.70 0.98
C GLY A 127 -4.34 -13.70 0.45
N PRO A 128 -4.50 -14.85 1.12
CA PRO A 128 -5.51 -15.85 0.77
C PRO A 128 -6.95 -15.38 1.05
N TYR A 129 -7.12 -14.25 1.72
CA TYR A 129 -8.39 -13.64 2.11
C TYR A 129 -8.69 -12.36 1.31
N GLY A 130 -7.94 -12.11 0.24
CA GLY A 130 -8.15 -10.94 -0.60
C GLY A 130 -9.48 -10.99 -1.34
N ASP A 131 -10.10 -9.83 -1.49
CA ASP A 131 -11.31 -9.62 -2.26
C ASP A 131 -11.00 -8.71 -3.46
N PRO A 132 -11.10 -9.21 -4.71
CA PRO A 132 -10.80 -8.43 -5.89
C PRO A 132 -11.83 -7.32 -6.18
N GLU A 133 -13.00 -7.37 -5.56
CA GLU A 133 -14.07 -6.38 -5.79
C GLU A 133 -13.89 -5.12 -4.93
N VAL A 134 -13.12 -5.19 -3.85
CA VAL A 134 -12.90 -4.06 -2.94
C VAL A 134 -11.99 -3.01 -3.57
N ASN A 135 -12.57 -1.83 -3.80
CA ASN A 135 -11.90 -0.64 -4.33
C ASN A 135 -11.45 0.33 -3.21
N GLY A 136 -10.85 1.47 -3.61
CA GLY A 136 -10.34 2.48 -2.67
C GLY A 136 -11.41 3.09 -1.76
N GLU A 137 -12.62 3.34 -2.28
CA GLU A 137 -13.73 3.89 -1.48
C GLU A 137 -14.21 2.91 -0.40
N GLU A 138 -14.43 1.65 -0.77
CA GLU A 138 -14.88 0.62 0.17
C GLU A 138 -13.83 0.31 1.23
N MET A 139 -12.55 0.20 0.82
CA MET A 139 -11.43 0.08 1.75
C MET A 139 -11.41 1.21 2.77
N VAL A 140 -11.52 2.46 2.30
CA VAL A 140 -11.45 3.64 3.16
C VAL A 140 -12.67 3.73 4.06
N SER A 141 -13.86 3.35 3.60
CA SER A 141 -15.03 3.23 4.48
C SER A 141 -14.75 2.23 5.61
N LEU A 142 -14.36 1.00 5.27
CA LEU A 142 -14.07 -0.05 6.26
C LEU A 142 -12.99 0.34 7.27
N LEU A 143 -11.95 1.07 6.83
CA LEU A 143 -10.87 1.54 7.70
C LEU A 143 -11.28 2.76 8.53
N LEU A 144 -11.92 3.77 7.93
CA LEU A 144 -12.26 5.01 8.63
C LEU A 144 -13.40 4.83 9.63
N ASP A 145 -14.37 3.97 9.35
CA ASP A 145 -15.49 3.74 10.28
C ASP A 145 -15.01 3.17 11.63
N GLY A 146 -13.87 2.47 11.65
CA GLY A 146 -13.21 2.00 12.88
C GLY A 146 -12.15 2.95 13.46
N LEU A 147 -11.65 3.92 12.69
CA LEU A 147 -10.51 4.78 13.06
C LEU A 147 -10.87 6.22 13.40
N LEU A 148 -12.04 6.71 12.99
CA LEU A 148 -12.52 8.04 13.33
C LEU A 148 -12.94 8.11 14.81
N ILE A 149 -12.67 9.25 15.44
CA ILE A 149 -13.23 9.58 16.76
C ILE A 149 -14.73 9.80 16.55
N VAL A 150 -15.54 8.83 16.97
CA VAL A 150 -16.99 8.99 16.99
C VAL A 150 -17.33 9.89 18.16
N ASN A 151 -17.93 11.05 17.86
CA ASN A 151 -18.52 11.89 18.88
C ASN A 151 -19.86 11.24 19.25
N PRO A 152 -20.12 10.91 20.53
CA PRO A 152 -21.33 10.19 20.94
C PRO A 152 -22.64 10.96 20.66
N ASP A 153 -22.55 12.25 20.30
CA ASP A 153 -23.68 13.11 19.97
C ASP A 153 -24.00 13.15 18.45
N ASP A 154 -23.26 12.40 17.62
CA ASP A 154 -23.50 12.31 16.17
C ASP A 154 -24.44 11.13 15.85
N GLU A 155 -25.76 11.39 15.82
CA GLU A 155 -26.83 10.43 15.52
C GLU A 155 -26.79 9.86 14.08
N SER A 156 -25.84 10.28 13.24
CA SER A 156 -25.78 9.87 11.82
C SER A 156 -25.28 8.43 11.59
N MET A 157 -24.80 7.74 12.63
CA MET A 157 -24.30 6.36 12.51
C MET A 157 -25.40 5.31 12.79
N VAL A 158 -26.57 5.47 12.16
CA VAL A 158 -27.52 4.35 11.98
C VAL A 158 -26.98 3.49 10.85
N ILE A 159 -26.22 2.46 11.20
CA ILE A 159 -25.82 1.40 10.26
C ILE A 159 -27.12 0.76 9.73
N PRO A 160 -27.43 0.85 8.43
CA PRO A 160 -28.54 0.10 7.88
C PRO A 160 -28.18 -1.38 7.95
N THR A 161 -28.78 -2.10 8.88
CA THR A 161 -28.70 -3.56 8.92
C THR A 161 -29.26 -4.07 7.60
N ARG A 162 -28.41 -4.72 6.78
CA ARG A 162 -28.89 -5.45 5.61
C ARG A 162 -29.95 -6.42 6.10
N LYS A 163 -31.19 -6.24 5.66
CA LYS A 163 -32.23 -7.26 5.78
C LYS A 163 -31.67 -8.51 5.11
N THR A 164 -31.46 -9.54 5.91
CA THR A 164 -31.22 -10.89 5.40
C THR A 164 -32.55 -11.39 4.86
N ASP A 165 -32.73 -11.28 3.54
CA ASP A 165 -33.82 -11.96 2.87
C ASP A 165 -33.56 -13.47 2.96
N LYS A 166 -34.39 -14.14 3.76
CA LYS A 166 -34.52 -15.59 3.74
C LYS A 166 -35.20 -16.01 2.43
N CYS A 167 -34.51 -16.82 1.64
CA CYS A 167 -35.09 -17.93 0.87
C CYS A 167 -34.05 -19.03 0.72
#